data_AF-A0A9E3Y330-F1
#
_entry.id   AF-A0A9E3Y330-F1
#
_cell.length_a   1.000
_cell.length_b   1.000
_cell.length_c   1.000
_cell.angle_alpha   90.00
_cell.angle_beta   90.00
_cell.angle_gamma   90.00
#
_symmetry.space_group_name_H-M   'P 1'
#
loop_
_entity.id
_entity.type
_entity.pdbx_description
1 polymer ?
#
loop_
_entity_poly.entity_id
_entity_poly.type
_entity_poly.pdbx_seq_one_letter_code
_entity_poly.pdbx_strand_id
1 'polypeptide(L)' 'MATNLAIDPDLLERALAIGGEKTKKATVTRALEEYIQRRAQPQIRASRGQFDDWDPDFDYKASRRARDHKVGLAE' A
#
# COMPACT_ATOMS: atom_id res chain seq x y z
N MET A 1 9.34 8.19 22.13
CA MET A 1 10.64 8.34 22.83
C MET A 1 11.71 8.59 21.76
N ALA A 2 12.72 9.42 22.03
CA ALA A 2 13.84 9.58 21.10
C ALA A 2 14.82 8.44 21.35
N THR A 3 14.95 7.54 20.37
CA THR A 3 15.92 6.44 20.42
C THR A 3 17.05 6.81 19.47
N ASN A 4 18.28 6.86 19.97
CA ASN A 4 19.43 7.20 19.15
C ASN A 4 19.85 5.96 18.34
N LEU A 5 19.14 5.70 17.24
CA LEU A 5 19.48 4.65 16.30
C LEU A 5 20.39 5.23 15.22
N ALA A 6 21.53 4.58 14.99
CA ALA A 6 22.37 4.91 13.85
C ALA A 6 21.64 4.49 12.56
N ILE A 7 21.13 5.49 11.84
CA ILE A 7 20.49 5.32 10.53
C ILE A 7 21.36 6.06 9.53
N ASP A 8 21.60 5.43 8.37
CA ASP A 8 22.26 6.08 7.24
C ASP A 8 21.52 7.39 6.89
N PRO A 9 22.19 8.56 6.99
CA PRO A 9 21.58 9.84 6.68
C PRO A 9 21.02 9.91 5.26
N ASP A 10 21.73 9.34 4.28
CA ASP A 10 21.33 9.41 2.87
C ASP A 10 20.08 8.56 2.62
N LEU A 11 19.97 7.43 3.32
CA LEU A 11 18.76 6.60 3.30
C LEU A 11 17.55 7.34 3.89
N LEU A 12 17.75 8.03 5.02
CA LEU A 12 16.68 8.75 5.69
C LEU A 12 16.20 9.97 4.89
N GLU A 13 17.12 10.71 4.26
CA GLU A 13 16.75 11.83 3.37
C GLU A 13 15.98 11.34 2.15
N ARG A 14 16.41 10.23 1.53
CA ARG A 14 15.67 9.62 0.42
C ARG A 14 14.27 9.16 0.83
N ALA A 15 14.15 8.54 2.01
CA ALA A 15 12.86 8.11 2.54
C ALA A 15 11.94 9.31 2.84
N LEU A 16 12.48 10.41 3.36
CA LEU A 16 11.74 11.65 3.63
C LEU A 16 11.23 12.28 2.33
N ALA A 17 12.10 12.38 1.32
CA ALA A 17 11.78 12.96 0.02
C ALA A 17 10.71 12.17 -0.75
N ILE A 18 10.78 10.83 -0.70
CA ILE A 18 9.82 9.95 -1.38
C ILE A 18 8.53 9.79 -0.55
N GLY A 19 8.64 9.71 0.77
CA GLY A 19 7.53 9.45 1.68
C GLY A 19 6.62 10.66 1.91
N GLY A 20 7.07 11.88 1.60
CA GLY A 20 6.27 13.10 1.72
C GLY A 20 6.00 13.56 3.16
N GLU A 21 6.68 12.95 4.14
CA GLU A 21 6.53 13.28 5.55
C GLU A 21 7.22 14.60 5.90
N LYS A 22 6.69 15.31 6.91
CA LYS A 22 7.25 16.61 7.32
C LYS A 22 8.51 16.50 8.17
N THR A 23 8.75 15.34 8.77
CA THR A 23 9.87 15.14 9.70
C THR A 23 10.51 13.77 9.51
N LYS A 24 11.81 13.68 9.80
CA LYS A 24 12.56 12.42 9.85
C LYS A 24 11.92 11.40 10.79
N LYS A 25 11.43 11.85 11.94
CA LYS A 25 10.73 10.98 12.90
C LYS A 25 9.46 10.38 12.31
N ALA A 26 8.61 11.21 11.66
CA ALA A 26 7.40 10.72 11.02
C ALA A 26 7.71 9.72 9.91
N THR A 27 8.75 10.00 9.11
CA THR A 27 9.27 9.08 8.08
C THR A 27 9.65 7.72 8.65
N VAL A 28 10.43 7.71 9.74
CA VAL A 28 10.87 6.46 10.39
C VAL A 28 9.67 5.70 10.97
N THR A 29 8.75 6.37 11.65
CA THR A 29 7.53 5.73 12.18
C THR A 29 6.73 5.09 11.05
N ARG A 30 6.48 5.84 9.97
CA ARG A 30 5.70 5.37 8.83
C ARG A 30 6.37 4.18 8.14
N ALA A 31 7.68 4.24 7.93
CA ALA A 31 8.44 3.15 7.35
C ALA A 31 8.36 1.87 8.19
N LEU A 32 8.39 1.98 9.52
CA LEU A 32 8.24 0.82 10.42
C LEU A 32 6.83 0.23 10.37
N GLU A 33 5.79 1.06 10.36
CA GLU A 33 4.40 0.61 10.21
C GLU A 33 4.23 -0.19 8.91
N GLU A 34 4.71 0.36 7.79
CA GLU A 34 4.64 -0.31 6.49
C GLU A 34 5.45 -1.60 6.47
N TYR A 35 6.65 -1.61 7.08
CA TYR A 35 7.49 -2.80 7.18
C TYR A 35 6.77 -3.93 7.93
N ILE A 36 6.13 -3.60 9.06
CA ILE A 36 5.35 -4.56 9.83
C ILE A 36 4.15 -5.04 9.01
N GLN A 37 3.36 -4.14 8.43
CA GLN A 37 2.18 -4.49 7.63
C GLN A 37 2.54 -5.41 6.46
N ARG A 38 3.59 -5.08 5.70
CA ARG A 38 4.07 -5.91 4.58
C ARG A 38 4.46 -7.30 5.04
N ARG A 39 5.08 -7.44 6.22
CA ARG A 39 5.50 -8.75 6.74
C ARG A 39 4.37 -9.53 7.39
N ALA A 40 3.44 -8.86 8.03
CA ALA A 40 2.25 -9.42 8.69
C ALA A 40 1.20 -9.97 7.71
N GLN A 41 1.38 -9.82 6.39
CA GLN A 41 0.50 -10.37 5.35
C GLN A 41 1.07 -11.64 4.64
N PRO A 42 1.51 -12.70 5.35
CA PRO A 42 1.92 -13.93 4.68
C PRO A 42 0.73 -14.67 4.07
N GLN A 43 -0.47 -14.54 4.63
CA GLN A 43 -1.68 -15.18 4.12
C GLN A 43 -2.04 -14.69 2.71
N ILE A 44 -2.00 -13.37 2.46
CA ILE A 44 -2.24 -12.81 1.12
C ILE A 44 -1.21 -13.31 0.11
N ARG A 45 0.06 -13.44 0.52
CA ARG A 45 1.10 -14.02 -0.34
C ARG A 45 0.85 -15.51 -0.61
N ALA A 46 0.43 -16.25 0.39
CA ALA A 46 0.15 -17.68 0.27
C ALA A 46 -1.09 -17.93 -0.60
N SER A 47 -2.11 -17.07 -0.55
CA SER A 47 -3.33 -17.17 -1.35
C SER A 47 -3.12 -16.97 -2.86
N ARG A 48 -1.92 -16.57 -3.31
CA ARG A 48 -1.60 -16.48 -4.73
C ARG A 48 -1.69 -17.87 -5.37
N GLY A 49 -2.56 -18.01 -6.37
CA GLY A 49 -2.78 -19.28 -7.06
C GLY A 49 -3.64 -20.28 -6.27
N GLN A 50 -4.36 -19.83 -5.25
CA GLN A 50 -5.39 -20.65 -4.57
C GLN A 50 -6.81 -20.36 -5.08
N PHE A 51 -6.95 -19.50 -6.10
CA PHE A 51 -8.24 -19.11 -6.68
C PHE A 51 -8.30 -19.62 -8.11
N ASP A 52 -8.86 -20.81 -8.29
CA ASP A 52 -8.96 -21.49 -9.59
C ASP A 52 -10.37 -21.37 -10.19
N ASP A 53 -11.40 -21.20 -9.36
CA ASP A 53 -12.80 -21.11 -9.77
C ASP A 53 -13.25 -19.65 -9.93
N TRP A 54 -12.85 -19.02 -11.04
CA TRP A 54 -13.39 -17.72 -11.44
C TRP A 54 -14.71 -17.89 -12.19
N ASP A 55 -15.71 -17.08 -11.85
CA ASP A 55 -16.97 -17.04 -12.59
C ASP A 55 -16.69 -16.53 -14.03
N PRO A 56 -16.94 -17.35 -15.06
CA PRO A 56 -16.66 -16.98 -16.45
C PRO A 56 -17.54 -15.81 -16.94
N ASP A 57 -18.70 -15.58 -16.31
CA ASP A 57 -19.63 -14.52 -16.68
C ASP A 57 -19.36 -13.21 -15.93
N PHE A 58 -18.31 -13.15 -15.09
CA PHE A 58 -17.96 -11.97 -14.32
C PHE A 58 -17.43 -10.82 -15.20
N ASP A 59 -18.29 -9.87 -15.55
CA ASP A 59 -17.91 -8.63 -16.24
C ASP A 59 -17.47 -7.54 -15.25
N TYR A 60 -16.17 -7.50 -14.94
CA TYR A 60 -15.58 -6.43 -14.12
C TYR A 60 -15.78 -5.02 -14.72
N LYS A 61 -16.00 -4.89 -16.05
CA LYS A 61 -16.27 -3.60 -16.68
C LYS A 61 -17.69 -3.12 -16.38
N ALA A 62 -18.65 -4.02 -16.14
CA ALA A 62 -19.99 -3.66 -15.69
C ALA A 62 -19.94 -2.97 -14.33
N SER A 63 -19.22 -3.54 -13.37
CA SER A 63 -19.00 -2.91 -12.06
C SER A 63 -18.31 -1.55 -12.18
N ARG A 64 -17.32 -1.43 -13.07
CA ARG A 64 -16.63 -0.16 -13.32
C ARG A 64 -17.57 0.90 -13.89
N ARG A 65 -18.36 0.57 -14.91
CA ARG A 65 -19.36 1.48 -15.50
C ARG A 65 -20.39 1.91 -14.45
N ALA A 66 -20.91 0.99 -13.65
CA ALA A 66 -21.88 1.30 -12.59
C ALA A 66 -21.30 2.29 -11.55
N ARG A 67 -20.05 2.11 -11.15
CA ARG A 67 -19.34 3.07 -10.30
C ARG A 67 -19.21 4.43 -10.99
N ASP A 68 -18.70 4.45 -12.21
CA ASP A 68 -18.40 5.70 -12.94
C ASP A 68 -19.67 6.52 -13.22
N HIS A 69 -20.80 5.87 -13.53
CA HIS A 69 -22.12 6.51 -13.58
C HIS A 69 -22.53 7.07 -12.21
N LYS A 70 -22.33 6.32 -11.12
CA LYS A 70 -22.67 6.78 -9.76
C LYS A 70 -21.86 8.01 -9.34
N VAL A 71 -20.62 8.13 -9.79
CA VAL A 71 -19.74 9.26 -9.46
C VAL A 71 -19.72 10.37 -10.51
N GLY A 72 -20.59 10.29 -11.53
CA GLY A 72 -20.73 11.33 -12.57
C GLY A 72 -19.51 11.45 -13.49
N LEU A 73 -18.73 10.38 -13.64
CA LEU A 73 -17.54 10.31 -14.51
C LEU A 73 -17.80 9.60 -15.85
N ALA A 74 -19.03 9.12 -16.06
CA ALA A 74 -19.48 8.57 -17.33
C ALA A 74 -20.34 9.62 -18.05
N GLU A 75 -20.06 9.85 -19.34
CA GLU A 75 -20.86 10.69 -20.24
C GLU A 75 -22.30 10.20 -20.38
#